data_AF-A0A967BA80-F1
#
_entry.id   AF-A0A967BA80-F1
#
_cell.length_a   1.000
_cell.length_b   1.000
_cell.length_c   1.000
_cell.angle_alpha   90.00
_cell.angle_beta   90.00
_cell.angle_gamma   90.00
#
_symmetry.space_group_name_H-M   'P 1'
#
loop_
_entity.id
_entity.type
_entity.pdbx_description
1 polymer ?
#
loop_
_entity_poly.entity_id
_entity_poly.type
_entity_poly.pdbx_seq_one_letter_code
_entity_poly.pdbx_strand_id
1 'polypeptide(L)'
;MPRFTLTALPVYRLVLPHGSILKSAGDTELDRPTVIVADDVAEVARKVQEYGETVTRQAPRCSFGIVIGCERGVSKPTGFETARRHHQLNLERWTHVIHPEPRGHDGEPGVRMWGSGETPFQIDGQTPFWWPAQSDEFVTPAQGHLGFYGWLRAANAAVQRKTHGTRMLLNFARAGTLRVGYDGHEHPYDVVEAFQLHTETA
;
A
#
# COMPACT_ATOMS: atom_id res chain seq x y z
N MET A 1 18.19 16.09 28.28
CA MET A 1 17.77 14.91 27.51
C MET A 1 17.16 15.41 26.20
N PRO A 2 17.58 14.89 25.04
CA PRO A 2 17.10 15.33 23.74
C PRO A 2 15.57 15.17 23.61
N ARG A 3 14.90 16.24 23.15
CA ARG A 3 13.46 16.27 22.89
C ARG A 3 13.21 16.22 21.39
N PHE A 4 12.30 15.34 20.98
CA PHE A 4 11.89 15.19 19.59
C PHE A 4 10.39 15.33 19.46
N THR A 5 9.94 15.90 18.35
CA THR A 5 8.54 15.87 17.93
C THR A 5 8.39 14.83 16.84
N LEU A 6 7.48 13.88 17.03
CA LEU A 6 7.09 12.90 16.02
C LEU A 6 5.79 13.35 15.37
N THR A 7 5.78 13.41 14.05
CA THR A 7 4.58 13.71 13.25
C THR A 7 4.40 12.62 12.21
N ALA A 8 3.18 12.09 12.09
CA ALA A 8 2.86 11.10 11.07
C ALA A 8 2.21 11.80 9.86
N LEU A 9 2.89 11.75 8.71
CA LEU A 9 2.41 12.35 7.48
C LEU A 9 2.08 11.25 6.46
N PRO A 10 0.98 11.40 5.70
CA PRO A 10 0.61 10.44 4.68
C PRO A 10 1.62 10.53 3.53
N VAL A 11 2.35 9.44 3.32
CA VAL A 11 3.38 9.34 2.28
C VAL A 11 3.40 7.91 1.74
N TYR A 12 3.90 7.72 0.54
CA TYR A 12 4.13 6.41 -0.07
C TYR A 12 5.51 6.37 -0.72
N ARG A 13 6.06 5.17 -0.89
CA ARG A 13 7.32 4.93 -1.58
C ARG A 13 7.05 4.62 -3.04
N LEU A 14 7.56 5.43 -3.95
CA LEU A 14 7.50 5.19 -5.38
C LEU A 14 8.83 4.59 -5.87
N VAL A 15 8.80 3.39 -6.45
CA VAL A 15 9.97 2.72 -7.01
C VAL A 15 10.15 3.12 -8.46
N LEU A 16 11.24 3.82 -8.77
CA LEU A 16 11.60 4.24 -10.12
C LEU A 16 12.77 3.38 -10.63
N PRO A 17 13.04 3.34 -11.95
CA PRO A 17 14.15 2.57 -12.53
C PRO A 17 15.53 2.84 -11.89
N HIS A 18 15.71 4.03 -11.35
CA HIS A 18 16.94 4.57 -10.74
C HIS A 18 16.91 4.59 -9.19
N GLY A 19 15.89 4.01 -8.56
CA GLY A 19 15.76 3.96 -7.09
C GLY A 19 14.36 4.31 -6.59
N SER A 20 14.15 4.22 -5.27
CA SER A 20 12.88 4.56 -4.65
C SER A 20 12.87 5.98 -4.09
N ILE A 21 11.76 6.69 -4.22
CA ILE A 21 11.53 8.00 -3.61
C ILE A 21 10.32 7.95 -2.68
N LEU A 22 10.31 8.75 -1.62
CA LEU A 22 9.08 9.01 -0.85
C LEU A 22 8.32 10.17 -1.48
N LYS A 23 7.01 10.01 -1.64
CA LYS A 23 6.09 11.04 -2.10
C LYS A 23 5.01 11.30 -1.06
N SER A 24 4.65 12.57 -0.89
CA SER A 24 3.48 12.95 -0.10
C SER A 24 2.21 12.43 -0.74
N ALA A 25 1.30 11.91 0.09
CA ALA A 25 -0.06 11.53 -0.28
C ALA A 25 -1.10 12.54 0.25
N GLY A 26 -0.66 13.61 0.90
CA GLY A 26 -1.50 14.64 1.51
C GLY A 26 -0.75 15.40 2.60
N ASP A 27 -1.33 16.51 3.04
CA ASP A 27 -0.68 17.40 4.02
C ASP A 27 -1.33 17.36 5.40
N THR A 28 -2.34 16.49 5.59
CA THR A 28 -3.04 16.34 6.87
C THR A 28 -2.34 15.28 7.72
N GLU A 29 -1.98 15.65 8.94
CA GLU A 29 -1.39 14.74 9.93
C GLU A 29 -2.37 13.61 10.28
N LEU A 30 -1.87 12.37 10.37
CA LEU A 30 -2.71 11.19 10.63
C LEU A 30 -3.00 10.96 12.12
N ASP A 31 -2.18 11.53 12.99
CA ASP A 31 -2.38 11.56 14.44
C ASP A 31 -1.77 12.87 14.97
N ARG A 32 -2.10 13.20 16.22
CA ARG A 32 -1.55 14.37 16.90
C ARG A 32 -0.03 14.23 17.06
N PRO A 33 0.75 15.28 16.73
CA PRO A 33 2.18 15.29 16.97
C PRO A 33 2.51 14.95 18.42
N THR A 34 3.45 14.03 18.61
CA THR A 34 3.82 13.53 19.93
C THR A 34 5.25 13.92 20.27
N VAL A 35 5.44 14.52 21.44
CA VAL A 35 6.77 14.85 21.95
C VAL A 35 7.34 13.66 22.72
N ILE A 36 8.53 13.23 22.33
CA ILE A 36 9.29 12.20 23.02
C ILE A 36 10.59 12.77 23.57
N VAL A 37 11.07 12.16 24.65
CA VAL A 37 12.42 12.41 25.20
C VAL A 37 13.22 11.13 25.00
N ALA A 38 14.43 11.17 24.47
CA ALA A 38 15.23 9.96 24.29
C ALA A 38 16.72 10.28 24.36
N ASP A 39 17.47 9.48 25.12
CA ASP A 39 18.90 9.73 25.37
C ASP A 39 19.82 9.04 24.37
N ASP A 40 19.35 7.96 23.76
CA ASP A 40 20.10 7.20 22.76
C ASP A 40 19.26 6.84 21.53
N VAL A 41 19.94 6.32 20.51
CA VAL A 41 19.33 5.94 19.23
C VAL A 41 18.32 4.80 19.38
N ALA A 42 18.58 3.84 20.27
CA ALA A 42 17.69 2.69 20.47
C ALA A 42 16.38 3.13 21.11
N GLU A 43 16.44 4.06 22.06
CA GLU A 43 15.26 4.64 22.69
C GLU A 43 14.44 5.48 21.69
N VAL A 44 15.10 6.25 20.81
CA VAL A 44 14.41 6.94 19.69
C VAL A 44 13.68 5.92 18.82
N ALA A 45 14.36 4.87 18.36
CA ALA A 45 13.77 3.88 17.46
C ALA A 45 12.57 3.14 18.10
N ARG A 46 12.67 2.81 19.40
CA ARG A 46 11.56 2.21 20.17
C ARG A 46 10.35 3.16 20.24
N LYS A 47 10.58 4.43 20.57
CA LYS A 47 9.48 5.42 20.70
C LYS A 47 8.85 5.75 19.35
N VAL A 48 9.63 5.76 18.26
CA VAL A 48 9.10 5.85 16.90
C VAL A 48 8.23 4.64 16.56
N GLN A 49 8.67 3.43 16.94
CA GLN A 49 7.88 2.20 16.75
C GLN A 49 6.53 2.27 17.48
N GLU A 50 6.52 2.64 18.75
CA GLU A 50 5.30 2.76 19.57
C GLU A 50 4.33 3.83 19.03
N TYR A 51 4.87 4.95 18.56
CA TYR A 51 4.07 6.00 17.93
C TYR A 51 3.45 5.50 16.62
N GLY A 52 4.22 4.90 15.72
CA GLY A 52 3.69 4.38 14.45
C GLY A 52 2.68 3.25 14.63
N GLU A 53 2.85 2.38 15.62
CA GLU A 53 1.83 1.38 15.98
C GLU A 53 0.53 2.03 16.46
N THR A 54 0.61 3.15 17.18
CA THR A 54 -0.56 3.92 17.61
C THR A 54 -1.28 4.55 16.42
N VAL A 55 -0.54 5.19 15.51
CA VAL A 55 -1.08 5.75 14.26
C VAL A 55 -1.77 4.65 13.43
N THR A 56 -1.14 3.48 13.32
CA THR A 56 -1.69 2.33 12.58
C THR A 56 -3.01 1.83 13.18
N ARG A 57 -3.17 1.87 14.51
CA ARG A 57 -4.44 1.51 15.15
C ARG A 57 -5.56 2.54 14.91
N GLN A 58 -5.22 3.82 14.83
CA GLN A 58 -6.20 4.91 14.66
C GLN A 58 -6.61 5.09 13.19
N ALA A 59 -5.64 5.01 12.29
CA ALA A 59 -5.82 5.09 10.85
C ALA A 59 -5.36 3.77 10.23
N PRO A 60 -6.07 2.66 10.52
CA PRO A 60 -5.74 1.39 9.90
C PRO A 60 -5.84 1.60 8.40
N ARG A 61 -4.87 1.05 7.67
CA ARG A 61 -4.77 1.07 6.20
C ARG A 61 -4.14 2.31 5.56
N CYS A 62 -3.74 3.32 6.33
CA CYS A 62 -3.05 4.48 5.77
C CYS A 62 -1.55 4.20 5.57
N SER A 63 -1.02 4.64 4.43
CA SER A 63 0.43 4.69 4.18
C SER A 63 1.01 5.95 4.78
N PHE A 64 2.04 5.84 5.61
CA PHE A 64 2.62 7.01 6.26
C PHE A 64 4.09 6.86 6.64
N GLY A 65 4.71 8.01 6.85
CA GLY A 65 6.06 8.16 7.34
C GLY A 65 6.05 9.06 8.57
N ILE A 66 6.98 8.77 9.48
CA ILE A 66 7.16 9.56 10.69
C ILE A 66 8.28 10.56 10.43
N VAL A 67 7.93 11.84 10.51
CA VAL A 67 8.90 12.93 10.53
C VAL A 67 9.33 13.15 11.97
N ILE A 68 10.65 13.18 12.19
CA ILE A 68 11.25 13.50 13.49
C ILE A 68 11.82 14.92 13.46
N GLY A 69 11.17 15.82 14.19
CA GLY A 69 11.64 17.17 14.47
C GLY A 69 12.48 17.21 15.74
N CYS A 70 13.51 18.05 15.76
CA CYS A 70 14.33 18.32 16.93
C CYS A 70 14.30 19.84 17.17
N GLU A 71 14.09 20.26 18.42
CA GLU A 71 14.13 21.68 18.76
C GLU A 71 15.50 22.29 18.43
N ARG A 72 15.52 23.55 17.99
CA ARG A 72 16.78 24.25 17.70
C ARG A 72 17.63 24.32 18.97
N GLY A 73 18.91 23.96 18.84
CA GLY A 73 19.87 23.98 19.95
C GLY A 73 19.90 22.69 20.78
N VAL A 74 19.04 21.70 20.51
CA VAL A 74 19.10 20.39 21.16
C VAL A 74 20.09 19.48 20.44
N SER A 75 21.07 18.96 21.19
CA SER A 75 22.01 17.96 20.69
C SER A 75 21.32 16.61 20.53
N LYS A 76 21.41 16.03 19.33
CA LYS A 76 20.92 14.67 19.04
C LYS A 76 21.88 13.64 19.67
N PRO A 77 21.39 12.45 20.04
CA PRO A 77 22.25 11.37 20.49
C PRO A 77 23.35 11.03 19.48
N THR A 78 24.50 10.59 19.97
CA THR A 78 25.60 10.11 19.14
C THR A 78 25.12 9.01 18.19
N GLY A 79 25.45 9.13 16.90
CA GLY A 79 25.05 8.15 15.88
C GLY A 79 23.65 8.33 15.31
N PHE A 80 22.85 9.31 15.78
CA PHE A 80 21.49 9.54 15.29
C PHE A 80 21.41 9.73 13.77
N GLU A 81 22.26 10.57 13.18
CA GLU A 81 22.24 10.81 11.73
C GLU A 81 22.71 9.60 10.91
N THR A 82 23.54 8.74 11.49
CA THR A 82 23.93 7.47 10.89
C THR A 82 22.75 6.50 10.91
N ALA A 83 22.10 6.34 12.06
CA ALA A 83 20.92 5.50 12.22
C ALA A 83 19.76 5.94 11.31
N ARG A 84 19.55 7.25 11.17
CA ARG A 84 18.57 7.82 10.23
C ARG A 84 18.90 7.45 8.78
N ARG A 85 20.16 7.63 8.34
CA ARG A 85 20.61 7.30 6.98
C ARG A 85 20.51 5.80 6.66
N HIS A 86 20.67 4.94 7.65
CA HIS A 86 20.55 3.49 7.50
C HIS A 86 19.15 2.95 7.85
N HIS A 87 18.13 3.82 7.94
CA HIS A 87 16.74 3.45 8.21
C HIS A 87 16.50 2.70 9.54
N GLN A 88 17.41 2.78 10.50
CA GLN A 88 17.33 2.07 11.78
C GLN A 88 16.35 2.71 12.78
N LEU A 89 15.85 3.90 12.47
CA LEU A 89 14.87 4.61 13.29
C LEU A 89 13.42 4.22 12.97
N ASN A 90 13.17 3.30 12.01
CA ASN A 90 11.84 2.85 11.59
C ASN A 90 10.89 3.94 11.04
N LEU A 91 11.41 5.12 10.68
CA LEU A 91 10.60 6.27 10.25
C LEU A 91 9.70 6.00 9.04
N GLU A 92 10.05 5.02 8.21
CA GLU A 92 9.40 4.74 6.93
C GLU A 92 8.77 3.33 6.89
N ARG A 93 8.68 2.66 8.05
CA ARG A 93 8.24 1.26 8.17
C ARG A 93 6.82 1.02 7.64
N TRP A 94 5.94 1.99 7.82
CA TRP A 94 4.53 1.92 7.41
C TRP A 94 4.26 2.53 6.02
N THR A 95 5.32 2.73 5.22
CA THR A 95 5.17 3.25 3.86
C THR A 95 4.81 2.14 2.88
N HIS A 96 3.72 2.33 2.15
CA HIS A 96 3.34 1.46 1.05
C HIS A 96 4.26 1.70 -0.14
N VAL A 97 4.66 0.62 -0.81
CA VAL A 97 5.50 0.67 -2.00
C VAL A 97 4.61 0.66 -3.26
N ILE A 98 4.88 1.58 -4.16
CA ILE A 98 4.18 1.80 -5.43
C ILE A 98 5.19 1.65 -6.56
N HIS A 99 4.87 0.82 -7.54
CA HIS A 99 5.63 0.68 -8.77
C HIS A 99 4.87 1.39 -9.91
N PRO A 100 5.35 2.55 -10.40
CA PRO A 100 4.72 3.30 -11.50
C PRO A 100 4.90 2.60 -12.85
N GLU A 101 5.98 1.83 -13.01
CA GLU A 101 6.27 1.01 -14.18
C GLU A 101 6.45 -0.44 -13.74
N PRO A 102 5.36 -1.22 -13.59
CA PRO A 102 5.47 -2.65 -13.35
C PRO A 102 6.04 -3.29 -14.61
N ARG A 103 7.35 -3.57 -14.60
CA ARG A 103 7.95 -4.49 -15.57
C ARG A 103 7.37 -5.87 -15.29
N GLY A 104 6.78 -6.50 -16.30
CA GLY A 104 6.42 -7.90 -16.20
C GLY A 104 7.69 -8.72 -15.99
N HIS A 105 7.73 -9.55 -14.95
CA HIS A 105 8.68 -10.65 -14.88
C HIS A 105 8.15 -11.78 -15.77
N ASP A 106 9.04 -12.43 -16.52
CA ASP A 106 8.67 -13.59 -17.33
C ASP A 106 8.01 -14.65 -16.44
N GLY A 107 6.76 -15.01 -16.74
CA GLY A 107 5.99 -15.99 -16.01
C GLY A 107 5.00 -15.44 -14.96
N GLU A 108 4.94 -14.12 -14.74
CA GLU A 108 3.96 -13.52 -13.83
C GLU A 108 2.83 -12.79 -14.58
N PRO A 109 1.56 -12.96 -14.20
CA PRO A 109 0.48 -12.15 -14.75
C PRO A 109 0.69 -10.71 -14.30
N GLY A 110 1.15 -9.86 -15.23
CA GLY A 110 1.33 -8.44 -15.00
C GLY A 110 0.06 -7.81 -14.47
N VAL A 111 0.05 -7.50 -13.17
CA VAL A 111 -0.97 -6.65 -12.55
C VAL A 111 -0.28 -5.35 -12.16
N ARG A 112 -0.76 -4.28 -12.79
CA ARG A 112 -0.27 -2.92 -12.56
C ARG A 112 -1.02 -2.32 -11.38
N MET A 113 -0.27 -1.95 -10.35
CA MET A 113 -0.67 -1.23 -9.12
C MET A 113 -1.58 -1.98 -8.15
N TRP A 114 -0.97 -2.70 -7.20
CA TRP A 114 -1.64 -3.11 -5.96
C TRP A 114 -0.70 -2.91 -4.78
N GLY A 115 -1.22 -2.31 -3.70
CA GLY A 115 -0.61 -2.36 -2.38
C GLY A 115 -0.56 -3.80 -1.86
N SER A 116 0.08 -4.00 -0.71
CA SER A 116 0.21 -5.31 -0.07
C SER A 116 -1.15 -5.87 0.39
N GLY A 117 -1.15 -7.13 0.81
CA GLY A 117 -2.34 -7.93 1.14
C GLY A 117 -3.28 -7.39 2.22
N GLU A 118 -3.00 -6.24 2.82
CA GLU A 118 -3.85 -5.62 3.84
C GLU A 118 -4.59 -4.36 3.35
N THR A 119 -4.25 -3.80 2.16
CA THR A 119 -4.82 -2.52 1.70
C THR A 119 -4.69 -2.22 0.20
N PRO A 120 -5.80 -2.09 -0.55
CA PRO A 120 -5.80 -1.42 -1.85
C PRO A 120 -6.27 0.04 -1.74
N PHE A 121 -5.55 1.00 -2.35
CA PHE A 121 -6.05 2.37 -2.57
C PHE A 121 -5.63 2.96 -3.92
N GLN A 122 -6.57 3.68 -4.55
CA GLN A 122 -6.33 4.71 -5.55
C GLN A 122 -5.76 5.96 -4.88
N ILE A 123 -4.81 6.63 -5.54
CA ILE A 123 -4.38 7.99 -5.19
C ILE A 123 -5.32 8.98 -5.91
N ASP A 124 -5.87 9.94 -5.18
CA ASP A 124 -6.74 10.98 -5.73
C ASP A 124 -5.98 11.84 -6.75
N GLY A 125 -6.56 12.08 -7.92
CA GLY A 125 -5.92 12.82 -9.03
C GLY A 125 -4.85 12.08 -9.84
N GLN A 126 -4.54 10.81 -9.57
CA GLN A 126 -3.63 10.00 -10.39
C GLN A 126 -4.35 8.84 -11.08
N THR A 127 -4.85 9.13 -12.29
CA THR A 127 -5.46 8.13 -13.18
C THR A 127 -4.38 7.16 -13.69
N PRO A 128 -4.54 5.84 -13.53
CA PRO A 128 -3.61 4.85 -14.09
C PRO A 128 -3.54 4.95 -15.63
N PHE A 129 -2.34 4.88 -16.20
CA PHE A 129 -2.10 4.91 -17.64
C PHE A 129 -2.25 3.51 -18.28
N TRP A 130 -2.91 3.45 -19.44
CA TRP A 130 -3.22 2.22 -20.19
C TRP A 130 -2.27 2.05 -21.39
N TRP A 131 -1.69 0.86 -21.57
CA TRP A 131 -1.04 0.51 -22.85
C TRP A 131 -2.03 -0.35 -23.65
N PRO A 132 -2.51 0.11 -24.82
CA PRO A 132 -3.60 -0.55 -25.55
C PRO A 132 -3.19 -1.82 -26.32
N ALA A 133 -2.02 -2.43 -26.05
CA ALA A 133 -1.47 -3.45 -26.94
C ALA A 133 -2.02 -4.87 -26.70
N GLN A 134 -2.59 -5.18 -25.55
CA GLN A 134 -3.21 -6.49 -25.30
C GLN A 134 -4.56 -6.31 -24.59
N SER A 135 -5.63 -6.44 -25.37
CA SER A 135 -6.97 -6.60 -24.84
C SER A 135 -7.05 -7.92 -24.07
N ASP A 136 -7.50 -7.87 -22.82
CA ASP A 136 -7.84 -9.06 -22.03
C ASP A 136 -9.36 -9.19 -21.85
N GLU A 137 -9.77 -10.27 -21.19
CA GLU A 137 -11.17 -10.62 -20.94
C GLU A 137 -11.91 -9.64 -20.03
N PHE A 138 -11.22 -8.71 -19.35
CA PHE A 138 -11.81 -7.72 -18.44
C PHE A 138 -12.03 -6.36 -19.10
N VAL A 139 -11.42 -6.10 -20.26
CA VAL A 139 -11.56 -4.84 -21.00
C VAL A 139 -13.02 -4.56 -21.36
N THR A 140 -13.68 -5.53 -22.00
CA THR A 140 -15.10 -5.40 -22.39
C THR A 140 -16.03 -5.32 -21.16
N PRO A 141 -15.90 -6.19 -20.14
CA PRO A 141 -16.63 -6.06 -18.88
C PRO A 141 -16.47 -4.72 -18.17
N ALA A 142 -15.28 -4.12 -18.21
CA ALA A 142 -15.01 -2.86 -17.56
C ALA A 142 -15.68 -1.67 -18.26
N GLN A 143 -16.01 -1.79 -19.55
CA GLN A 143 -16.64 -0.75 -20.35
C GLN A 143 -15.90 0.61 -20.27
N GLY A 144 -14.56 0.58 -20.23
CA GLY A 144 -13.73 1.78 -20.07
C GLY A 144 -13.64 2.33 -18.64
N HIS A 145 -14.29 1.71 -17.65
CA HIS A 145 -14.23 2.12 -16.25
C HIS A 145 -12.95 1.58 -15.57
N LEU A 146 -11.92 2.42 -15.47
CA LEU A 146 -10.58 2.02 -15.01
C LEU A 146 -10.54 1.47 -13.56
N GLY A 147 -11.29 2.06 -12.64
CA GLY A 147 -11.37 1.56 -11.26
C GLY A 147 -11.92 0.14 -11.19
N PHE A 148 -13.04 -0.11 -11.89
CA PHE A 148 -13.65 -1.43 -12.01
C PHE A 148 -12.75 -2.43 -12.76
N TYR A 149 -12.05 -2.02 -13.81
CA TYR A 149 -11.08 -2.86 -14.51
C TYR A 149 -9.98 -3.37 -13.56
N GLY A 150 -9.39 -2.48 -12.76
CA GLY A 150 -8.40 -2.85 -11.76
C GLY A 150 -8.99 -3.84 -10.75
N TRP A 151 -10.18 -3.53 -10.23
CA TRP A 151 -10.89 -4.37 -9.28
C TRP A 151 -11.13 -5.79 -9.81
N LEU A 152 -11.57 -5.93 -11.07
CA LEU A 152 -11.77 -7.22 -11.74
C LEU A 152 -10.45 -8.03 -11.83
N ARG A 153 -9.33 -7.37 -12.13
CA ARG A 153 -8.02 -8.03 -12.20
C ARG A 153 -7.57 -8.55 -10.83
N ALA A 154 -7.82 -7.83 -9.75
CA ALA A 154 -7.50 -8.30 -8.40
C ALA A 154 -8.38 -9.46 -7.94
N ALA A 155 -9.69 -9.36 -8.17
CA ALA A 155 -10.60 -10.46 -7.89
C ALA A 155 -10.18 -11.71 -8.70
N ASN A 156 -9.73 -11.55 -9.94
CA ASN A 156 -9.18 -12.65 -10.73
C ASN A 156 -7.89 -13.23 -10.15
N ALA A 157 -6.96 -12.40 -9.70
CA ALA A 157 -5.75 -12.88 -9.05
C ALA A 157 -6.07 -13.68 -7.77
N ALA A 158 -7.07 -13.26 -7.00
CA ALA A 158 -7.53 -13.98 -5.81
C ALA A 158 -8.10 -15.36 -6.17
N VAL A 159 -8.95 -15.44 -7.20
CA VAL A 159 -9.48 -16.70 -7.73
C VAL A 159 -8.35 -17.62 -8.19
N GLN A 160 -7.43 -17.11 -9.02
CA GLN A 160 -6.31 -17.90 -9.52
C GLN A 160 -5.43 -18.43 -8.40
N ARG A 161 -5.20 -17.67 -7.32
CA ARG A 161 -4.45 -18.20 -6.15
C ARG A 161 -5.16 -19.38 -5.51
N LYS A 162 -6.47 -19.28 -5.30
CA LYS A 162 -7.28 -20.33 -4.66
C LYS A 162 -7.43 -21.57 -5.52
N THR A 163 -7.48 -21.41 -6.83
CA THR A 163 -7.65 -22.51 -7.78
C THR A 163 -6.34 -22.94 -8.43
N HIS A 164 -5.18 -22.53 -7.89
CA HIS A 164 -3.86 -22.82 -8.46
C HIS A 164 -3.75 -22.52 -9.96
N GLY A 165 -4.36 -21.42 -10.41
CA GLY A 165 -4.33 -20.94 -11.80
C GLY A 165 -5.27 -21.67 -12.76
N THR A 166 -6.04 -22.66 -12.30
CA THR A 166 -6.90 -23.49 -13.17
C THR A 166 -8.22 -22.82 -13.58
N ARG A 167 -8.60 -21.73 -12.90
CA ARG A 167 -9.88 -21.04 -13.12
C ARG A 167 -9.67 -19.52 -13.08
N MET A 168 -10.55 -18.79 -13.76
CA MET A 168 -10.59 -17.33 -13.83
C MET A 168 -11.83 -16.80 -13.12
N LEU A 169 -11.83 -15.52 -12.77
CA LEU A 169 -12.93 -14.82 -12.11
C LEU A 169 -14.27 -15.01 -12.84
N LEU A 170 -14.25 -14.84 -14.16
CA LEU A 170 -15.45 -14.91 -14.98
C LEU A 170 -15.99 -16.34 -15.14
N ASN A 171 -15.27 -17.37 -14.67
CA ASN A 171 -15.81 -18.71 -14.53
C ASN A 171 -16.80 -18.83 -13.35
N PHE A 172 -16.74 -17.91 -12.38
CA PHE A 172 -17.54 -17.96 -11.15
C PHE A 172 -18.61 -16.87 -11.08
N ALA A 173 -18.33 -15.69 -11.62
CA ALA A 173 -19.25 -14.56 -11.54
C ALA A 173 -19.29 -13.76 -12.84
N ARG A 174 -20.49 -13.32 -13.21
CA ARG A 174 -20.68 -12.44 -14.37
C ARG A 174 -20.26 -11.02 -14.02
N ALA A 175 -19.79 -10.29 -15.02
CA ALA A 175 -19.39 -8.89 -14.89
C ALA A 175 -20.45 -7.99 -14.23
N GLY A 176 -21.74 -8.19 -14.53
CA GLY A 176 -22.82 -7.43 -13.90
C GLY A 176 -22.94 -7.66 -12.39
N THR A 177 -22.72 -8.90 -11.93
CA THR A 177 -22.71 -9.22 -10.49
C THR A 177 -21.49 -8.62 -9.80
N LEU A 178 -20.33 -8.70 -10.46
CA LEU A 178 -19.08 -8.09 -9.98
C LEU A 178 -19.17 -6.56 -9.92
N ARG A 179 -19.89 -5.94 -10.86
CA ARG A 179 -20.17 -4.50 -10.87
C ARG A 179 -20.95 -4.07 -9.63
N VAL A 180 -21.95 -4.86 -9.20
CA VAL A 180 -22.70 -4.59 -7.97
C VAL A 180 -21.77 -4.57 -6.75
N GLY A 181 -20.84 -5.53 -6.63
CA GLY A 181 -19.85 -5.53 -5.54
C GLY A 181 -18.90 -4.34 -5.61
N TYR A 182 -18.45 -3.98 -6.82
CA TYR A 182 -17.62 -2.79 -7.04
C TYR A 182 -18.35 -1.49 -6.64
N ASP A 183 -19.58 -1.29 -7.09
CA ASP A 183 -20.39 -0.10 -6.79
C ASP A 183 -20.79 -0.08 -5.29
N GLY A 184 -20.90 -1.25 -4.66
CA GLY A 184 -21.05 -1.44 -3.22
C GLY A 184 -19.77 -1.18 -2.41
N HIS A 185 -18.67 -0.80 -3.07
CA HIS A 185 -17.36 -0.58 -2.46
C HIS A 185 -16.81 -1.80 -1.71
N GLU A 186 -17.22 -2.99 -2.12
CA GLU A 186 -16.75 -4.24 -1.55
C GLU A 186 -15.32 -4.55 -2.00
N HIS A 187 -14.54 -5.12 -1.09
CA HIS A 187 -13.17 -5.50 -1.38
C HIS A 187 -13.15 -6.70 -2.36
N PRO A 188 -12.31 -6.69 -3.42
CA PRO A 188 -12.35 -7.73 -4.45
C PRO A 188 -12.06 -9.13 -3.93
N TYR A 189 -11.29 -9.25 -2.84
CA TYR A 189 -11.00 -10.53 -2.21
C TYR A 189 -12.19 -11.04 -1.39
N ASP A 190 -12.94 -10.15 -0.72
CA ASP A 190 -14.10 -10.52 0.09
C ASP A 190 -15.23 -11.05 -0.81
N VAL A 191 -15.41 -10.44 -1.98
CA VAL A 191 -16.32 -10.95 -3.02
C VAL A 191 -15.90 -12.34 -3.50
N VAL A 192 -14.60 -12.59 -3.61
CA VAL A 192 -14.06 -13.89 -4.01
C VAL A 192 -14.16 -14.94 -2.88
N GLU A 193 -14.07 -14.54 -1.61
CA GLU A 193 -14.34 -15.41 -0.47
C GLU A 193 -15.79 -15.91 -0.46
N ALA A 194 -16.73 -15.10 -0.94
CA ALA A 194 -18.13 -15.51 -1.08
C ALA A 194 -18.37 -16.54 -2.20
N PHE A 195 -17.39 -16.76 -3.10
CA PHE A 195 -17.50 -17.80 -4.11
C PHE A 195 -17.24 -19.17 -3.48
N GLN A 196 -18.14 -20.14 -3.76
CA GLN A 196 -17.91 -21.55 -3.42
C GLN A 196 -16.85 -22.14 -4.35
N LEU A 197 -15.59 -21.77 -4.10
CA LEU A 197 -14.43 -22.27 -4.84
C LEU A 197 -14.04 -23.62 -4.24
N HIS A 198 -14.67 -24.70 -4.70
CA HIS A 198 -14.26 -26.04 -4.30
C HIS A 198 -12.84 -26.34 -4.83
N THR A 199 -11.92 -26.60 -3.91
CA THR A 199 -10.62 -27.19 -4.22
C THR A 199 -10.87 -28.64 -4.61
N GLU A 200 -10.76 -28.96 -5.90
CA GLU A 200 -10.59 -30.36 -6.30
C GLU A 200 -9.20 -30.77 -5.80
N THR A 201 -9.16 -31.44 -4.65
CA THR A 201 -7.98 -32.14 -4.14
C THR A 201 -7.57 -33.19 -5.17
N ALA A 202 -6.42 -32.99 -5.79
CA ALA A 202 -5.66 -34.02 -6.49
C ALA A 202 -4.56 -34.56 -5.56
#